data_AF-A0ABD1L1Q6-F1
#
_entry.id   AF-A0ABD1L1Q6-F1
#
_cell.length_a   1.000
_cell.length_b   1.000
_cell.length_c   1.000
_cell.angle_alpha   90.00
_cell.angle_beta   90.00
_cell.angle_gamma   90.00
#
_symmetry.space_group_name_H-M   'P 1'
#
loop_
_entity.id
_entity.type
_entity.pdbx_description
1 polymer ?
#
loop_
_entity_poly.entity_id
_entity_poly.type
_entity_poly.pdbx_seq_one_letter_code
_entity_poly.pdbx_strand_id
1 'polypeptide(L)'
;MTLYFYILIVVQCFGLTPPPEAFKDGYNLRLSWLEQYFGHPDPNIQDPVYWQRHARTWICRFLGGVLFVDVGSTCVNIRWLTYLHDVKAIGNYAWGAAVLCYLYRNLCRATNYDTKNFRVFVALLQLWVWERIPKLRPTVIPPVDVAEPIGVRYY
;
A
#
# COMPACT_ATOMS: atom_id res chain seq x y z
N MET A 1 -26.37 -9.97 -3.71
CA MET A 1 -25.87 -9.44 -4.99
C MET A 1 -24.40 -8.98 -4.93
N THR A 2 -23.87 -8.57 -3.78
CA THR A 2 -22.50 -8.03 -3.63
C THR A 2 -21.37 -9.09 -3.58
N LEU A 3 -21.58 -10.24 -2.93
CA LEU A 3 -20.52 -11.25 -2.73
C LEU A 3 -20.06 -11.92 -4.04
N TYR A 4 -21.00 -12.27 -4.93
CA TYR A 4 -20.71 -12.88 -6.24
C TYR A 4 -19.87 -11.96 -7.14
N PHE A 5 -20.20 -10.67 -7.15
CA PHE A 5 -19.44 -9.66 -7.91
C PHE A 5 -17.99 -9.59 -7.45
N TYR A 6 -17.75 -9.63 -6.13
CA TYR A 6 -16.40 -9.61 -5.58
C TYR A 6 -15.58 -10.85 -5.93
N ILE A 7 -16.20 -12.04 -5.91
CA ILE A 7 -15.55 -13.28 -6.34
C ILE A 7 -15.14 -13.18 -7.82
N LEU A 8 -16.04 -12.68 -8.68
CA LEU A 8 -15.76 -12.51 -10.10
C LEU A 8 -14.56 -11.59 -10.36
N ILE A 9 -14.42 -10.48 -9.62
CA ILE A 9 -13.27 -9.59 -9.75
C ILE A 9 -11.97 -10.30 -9.39
N VAL A 10 -11.95 -11.10 -8.32
CA VAL A 10 -10.76 -11.86 -7.93
C VAL A 10 -10.39 -12.87 -9.03
N VAL A 11 -11.39 -13.57 -9.58
CA VAL A 11 -11.19 -14.50 -10.69
C VAL A 11 -10.67 -13.79 -11.93
N GLN A 12 -11.19 -12.61 -12.28
CA GLN A 12 -10.70 -11.85 -13.44
C GLN A 12 -9.27 -11.34 -13.25
N CYS A 13 -8.94 -10.86 -12.05
CA CYS A 13 -7.62 -10.32 -11.75
C CYS A 13 -6.54 -11.41 -11.68
N PHE A 14 -6.86 -12.56 -11.09
CA PHE A 14 -5.87 -13.58 -10.71
C PHE A 14 -6.06 -14.94 -11.39
N GLY A 15 -7.21 -15.20 -12.00
CA GLY A 15 -7.54 -16.52 -12.57
C GLY A 15 -7.77 -17.60 -11.51
N LEU A 16 -7.98 -17.21 -10.26
CA LEU A 16 -8.17 -18.12 -9.12
C LEU A 16 -9.54 -17.90 -8.51
N THR A 17 -10.21 -18.99 -8.14
CA THR A 17 -11.43 -18.94 -7.34
C THR A 17 -11.05 -18.88 -5.86
N PRO A 18 -11.27 -17.76 -5.17
CA PRO A 18 -10.89 -17.63 -3.77
C PRO A 18 -11.80 -18.51 -2.89
N PRO A 19 -11.23 -19.29 -1.96
CA PRO A 19 -12.01 -19.95 -0.93
C PRO A 19 -12.50 -18.93 0.12
N PRO A 20 -13.52 -19.24 0.95
CA PRO A 20 -14.05 -18.31 1.94
C PRO A 20 -12.99 -17.75 2.90
N GLU A 21 -11.99 -18.56 3.24
CA GLU A 21 -10.89 -18.24 4.17
C GLU A 21 -9.94 -17.19 3.59
N ALA A 22 -9.89 -17.04 2.26
CA ALA A 22 -9.11 -15.99 1.61
C ALA A 22 -9.64 -14.59 1.95
N PHE A 23 -10.85 -14.48 2.49
CA PHE A 23 -11.44 -13.23 2.91
C PHE A 23 -11.48 -13.07 4.43
N LYS A 24 -11.17 -11.85 4.87
CA LYS A 24 -11.47 -11.35 6.20
C LYS A 24 -12.66 -10.39 6.09
N ASP A 25 -13.65 -10.53 6.96
CA ASP A 25 -14.87 -9.72 6.99
C ASP A 25 -15.69 -9.73 5.67
N GLY A 26 -15.42 -10.68 4.76
CA GLY A 26 -16.11 -10.86 3.47
C GLY A 26 -15.70 -9.90 2.34
N TYR A 27 -14.87 -8.90 2.60
CA TYR A 27 -14.47 -7.91 1.59
C TYR A 27 -12.99 -7.49 1.64
N ASN A 28 -12.21 -8.03 2.58
CA ASN A 28 -10.77 -7.84 2.65
C ASN A 28 -10.07 -9.13 2.21
N LEU A 29 -9.43 -9.11 1.05
CA LEU A 29 -8.68 -10.25 0.52
C LEU A 29 -7.33 -10.36 1.24
N ARG A 30 -7.02 -11.54 1.77
CA ARG A 30 -5.74 -11.80 2.47
C ARG A 30 -4.58 -11.77 1.49
N LEU A 31 -3.55 -10.99 1.82
CA LEU A 31 -2.31 -10.93 1.04
C LEU A 31 -1.53 -12.24 1.14
N SER A 32 -1.57 -12.91 2.30
CA SER A 32 -0.92 -14.22 2.47
C SER A 32 -1.49 -15.29 1.54
N TRP A 33 -2.79 -15.22 1.21
CA TRP A 33 -3.40 -16.13 0.24
C TRP A 33 -2.87 -15.86 -1.18
N LEU A 34 -2.77 -14.59 -1.59
CA LEU A 34 -2.16 -14.25 -2.89
C LEU A 34 -0.67 -14.67 -2.96
N GLU A 35 0.08 -14.51 -1.88
CA GLU A 35 1.49 -14.87 -1.80
C GLU A 35 1.73 -16.38 -1.99
N GLN A 36 0.79 -17.23 -1.58
CA GLN A 36 0.89 -18.68 -1.80
C GLN A 36 0.97 -19.06 -3.28
N TYR A 37 0.35 -18.28 -4.17
CA TYR A 37 0.30 -18.57 -5.60
C TYR A 37 1.26 -17.71 -6.43
N PHE A 38 1.52 -16.48 -6.01
CA PHE A 38 2.27 -15.49 -6.80
C PHE A 38 3.53 -14.98 -6.08
N GLY A 39 3.93 -15.57 -4.96
CA GLY A 39 5.11 -15.17 -4.19
C GLY A 39 6.43 -15.51 -4.88
N HIS A 40 6.44 -16.50 -5.77
CA HIS A 40 7.63 -16.99 -6.45
C HIS A 40 7.40 -17.07 -7.97
N PRO A 41 7.71 -15.98 -8.70
CA PRO A 41 7.60 -15.99 -10.16
C PRO A 41 8.69 -16.88 -10.79
N ASP A 42 8.32 -17.71 -11.76
CA ASP A 42 9.24 -18.45 -12.62
C ASP A 42 9.63 -17.56 -13.81
N PRO A 43 10.90 -17.12 -13.90
CA PRO A 43 11.35 -16.21 -14.94
C PRO A 43 11.33 -16.83 -16.36
N ASN A 44 11.20 -18.15 -16.47
CA ASN A 44 11.16 -18.84 -17.76
C ASN A 44 9.80 -18.77 -18.45
N ILE A 45 8.74 -18.34 -17.74
CA ILE A 45 7.39 -18.24 -18.29
C ILE A 45 7.28 -16.99 -19.16
N GLN A 46 6.94 -17.18 -20.44
CA GLN A 46 6.74 -16.10 -21.43
C GLN A 46 5.26 -15.77 -21.68
N ASP A 47 4.37 -16.07 -20.73
CA ASP A 47 2.95 -15.73 -20.83
C ASP A 47 2.68 -14.31 -20.30
N PRO A 48 2.15 -13.38 -21.12
CA PRO A 48 1.78 -12.05 -20.67
C PRO A 48 0.74 -12.06 -19.54
N VAL A 49 -0.20 -13.02 -19.54
CA VAL A 49 -1.26 -13.11 -18.52
C VAL A 49 -0.66 -13.49 -17.17
N TYR A 50 0.30 -14.42 -17.16
CA TYR A 50 1.08 -14.77 -15.98
C TYR A 50 1.75 -13.55 -15.33
N TRP A 51 2.42 -12.71 -16.12
CA TRP A 51 3.09 -11.51 -15.61
C TRP A 51 2.11 -10.43 -15.15
N GLN A 52 0.96 -10.28 -15.82
CA GLN A 52 -0.09 -9.37 -15.37
C GLN A 52 -0.65 -9.77 -14.01
N ARG A 53 -0.87 -11.06 -13.75
CA ARG A 53 -1.33 -11.57 -12.45
C ARG A 53 -0.32 -11.29 -11.35
N HIS A 54 0.97 -11.52 -11.62
CA HIS A 54 2.05 -11.20 -10.68
C HIS A 54 2.13 -9.70 -10.39
N ALA A 55 2.07 -8.85 -11.42
CA ALA A 55 2.06 -7.41 -11.26
C ALA A 55 0.88 -6.94 -10.40
N ARG A 56 -0.33 -7.48 -10.65
CA ARG A 56 -1.51 -7.20 -9.82
C ARG A 56 -1.32 -7.63 -8.36
N THR A 57 -0.68 -8.77 -8.10
CA THR A 57 -0.38 -9.21 -6.72
C THR A 57 0.56 -8.25 -6.01
N TRP A 58 1.63 -7.81 -6.69
CA TRP A 58 2.54 -6.81 -6.14
C TRP A 58 1.86 -5.47 -5.86
N ILE A 59 1.00 -5.02 -6.77
CA ILE A 59 0.20 -3.80 -6.57
C ILE A 59 -0.76 -3.98 -5.39
N CYS A 60 -1.45 -5.12 -5.27
CA CYS A 60 -2.30 -5.43 -4.11
C CYS A 60 -1.51 -5.38 -2.79
N ARG A 61 -0.30 -5.93 -2.76
CA ARG A 61 0.58 -5.88 -1.60
C ARG A 61 0.94 -4.44 -1.24
N PHE A 62 1.24 -3.61 -2.23
CA PHE A 62 1.52 -2.20 -2.00
C PHE A 62 0.28 -1.44 -1.50
N LEU A 63 -0.89 -1.70 -2.09
CA LEU A 63 -2.15 -1.08 -1.72
C LEU A 63 -2.57 -1.45 -0.29
N GLY A 64 -2.61 -2.74 0.06
CA GLY A 64 -3.07 -3.20 1.39
C GLY A 64 -2.00 -3.13 2.49
N GLY A 65 -0.73 -3.28 2.12
CA GLY A 65 0.39 -3.32 3.07
C GLY A 65 1.02 -1.96 3.35
N VAL A 66 0.95 -1.02 2.40
CA VAL A 66 1.69 0.27 2.47
C VAL A 66 0.76 1.48 2.37
N LEU A 67 -0.09 1.54 1.34
CA LEU A 67 -0.84 2.76 1.02
C LEU A 67 -2.15 2.91 1.80
N PHE A 68 -2.95 1.84 1.85
CA PHE A 68 -4.29 1.78 2.44
C PHE A 68 -4.32 0.75 3.57
N VAL A 69 -3.41 0.94 4.52
CA VAL A 69 -3.11 -0.02 5.58
C VAL A 69 -4.34 -0.30 6.45
N ASP A 70 -4.82 -1.55 6.42
CA ASP A 70 -5.85 -2.04 7.34
C ASP A 70 -5.25 -2.50 8.69
N VAL A 71 -6.11 -2.81 9.67
CA VAL A 71 -5.74 -3.42 10.94
C VAL A 71 -4.98 -4.73 10.70
N GLY A 72 -3.66 -4.65 10.78
CA GLY A 72 -2.71 -5.76 10.63
C GLY A 72 -1.90 -5.74 9.33
N SER A 73 -2.18 -4.86 8.38
CA SER A 73 -1.47 -4.78 7.08
C SER A 73 -1.44 -6.11 6.29
N THR A 74 -2.39 -7.01 6.57
CA THR A 74 -2.40 -8.38 6.03
C THR A 74 -3.40 -8.59 4.91
N CYS A 75 -4.25 -7.61 4.65
CA CYS A 75 -5.34 -7.72 3.68
C CYS A 75 -5.43 -6.46 2.80
N VAL A 76 -6.02 -6.63 1.62
CA VAL A 76 -6.39 -5.53 0.72
C VAL A 76 -7.90 -5.53 0.52
N ASN A 77 -8.53 -4.36 0.65
CA ASN A 77 -9.97 -4.24 0.40
C ASN A 77 -10.28 -4.49 -1.08
N ILE A 78 -11.28 -5.34 -1.38
CA ILE A 78 -11.64 -5.71 -2.75
C ILE A 78 -12.04 -4.50 -3.60
N ARG A 79 -12.50 -3.39 -2.99
CA ARG A 79 -12.77 -2.15 -3.72
C ARG A 79 -11.56 -1.65 -4.53
N TRP A 80 -10.34 -2.00 -4.13
CA TRP A 80 -9.15 -1.59 -4.86
C TRP A 80 -8.89 -2.47 -6.07
N LEU A 81 -9.31 -3.74 -6.01
CA LEU A 81 -9.16 -4.70 -7.10
C LEU A 81 -10.03 -4.34 -8.32
N THR A 82 -11.14 -3.61 -8.13
CA THR A 82 -11.94 -3.12 -9.27
C THR A 82 -11.13 -2.22 -10.19
N TYR A 83 -10.14 -1.50 -9.66
CA TYR A 83 -9.24 -0.65 -10.44
C TYR A 83 -8.07 -1.43 -11.05
N LEU A 84 -7.83 -2.66 -10.58
CA LEU A 84 -6.73 -3.52 -11.07
C LEU A 84 -7.15 -4.43 -12.23
N HIS A 85 -8.45 -4.52 -12.51
CA HIS A 85 -8.97 -5.32 -13.63
C HIS A 85 -8.33 -4.88 -14.96
N ASP A 86 -8.35 -3.59 -15.25
CA ASP A 86 -7.72 -3.02 -16.46
C ASP A 86 -6.34 -2.44 -16.15
N VAL A 87 -5.30 -3.24 -16.38
CA VAL A 87 -3.90 -2.85 -16.13
C VAL A 87 -3.48 -1.64 -16.96
N LYS A 88 -4.07 -1.42 -18.14
CA LYS A 88 -3.75 -0.26 -18.98
C LYS A 88 -4.30 1.04 -18.39
N ALA A 89 -5.41 0.97 -17.66
CA ALA A 89 -6.03 2.12 -17.01
C ALA A 89 -5.41 2.46 -15.66
N ILE A 90 -4.78 1.49 -14.97
CA ILE A 90 -4.23 1.67 -13.60
C ILE A 90 -3.37 2.93 -13.50
N GLY A 91 -2.48 3.17 -14.46
CA GLY A 91 -1.55 4.31 -14.43
C GLY A 91 -2.22 5.68 -14.57
N ASN A 92 -3.44 5.74 -15.09
CA ASN A 92 -4.16 6.98 -15.35
C ASN A 92 -5.01 7.43 -14.15
N TYR A 93 -5.15 6.61 -13.11
CA TYR A 93 -5.87 7.00 -11.91
C TYR A 93 -5.03 7.93 -11.04
N ALA A 94 -5.70 8.85 -10.35
CA ALA A 94 -5.10 9.78 -9.41
C ALA A 94 -4.73 9.11 -8.07
N TRP A 95 -3.89 8.06 -8.11
CA TRP A 95 -3.46 7.30 -6.93
C TRP A 95 -2.87 8.20 -5.85
N GLY A 96 -2.03 9.18 -6.23
CA GLY A 96 -1.44 10.13 -5.29
C GLY A 96 -2.51 10.91 -4.49
N ALA A 97 -3.53 11.42 -5.18
CA ALA A 97 -4.64 12.12 -4.52
C ALA A 97 -5.46 11.16 -3.64
N ALA A 98 -5.73 9.94 -4.09
CA ALA A 98 -6.46 8.95 -3.32
C ALA A 98 -5.74 8.56 -2.02
N VAL A 99 -4.43 8.35 -2.08
CA VAL A 99 -3.59 8.05 -0.91
C VAL A 99 -3.52 9.25 0.03
N LEU A 100 -3.41 10.47 -0.50
CA LEU A 100 -3.39 11.69 0.31
C LEU A 100 -4.74 11.94 1.03
N CYS A 101 -5.87 11.75 0.34
CA CYS A 101 -7.20 11.81 0.95
C CYS A 101 -7.35 10.76 2.06
N TYR A 102 -6.84 9.55 1.83
CA TYR A 102 -6.84 8.50 2.85
C TYR A 102 -5.96 8.87 4.06
N LEU A 103 -4.78 9.46 3.82
CA LEU A 103 -3.90 9.99 4.87
C LEU A 103 -4.65 11.02 5.74
N TYR A 104 -5.23 12.04 5.11
CA TYR A 104 -5.98 13.08 5.82
C TYR A 104 -7.15 12.52 6.63
N ARG A 105 -7.92 11.59 6.03
CA ARG A 105 -9.02 10.93 6.74
C ARG A 105 -8.53 10.21 7.98
N ASN A 106 -7.40 9.51 7.90
CA ASN A 106 -6.84 8.84 9.07
C ASN A 106 -6.34 9.84 10.11
N LEU A 107 -5.69 10.94 9.71
CA LEU A 107 -5.25 11.99 10.64
C LEU A 107 -6.44 12.60 11.38
N CYS A 108 -7.54 12.91 10.70
CA CYS A 108 -8.77 13.38 11.32
C CYS A 108 -9.40 12.36 12.27
N ARG A 109 -9.20 11.05 12.02
CA ARG A 109 -9.65 10.00 12.95
C ARG A 109 -8.74 9.91 14.17
N ALA A 110 -7.43 10.07 13.99
CA ALA A 110 -6.46 10.05 15.09
C ALA A 110 -6.67 11.17 16.12
N THR A 111 -7.25 12.31 15.71
CA THR A 111 -7.60 13.37 16.66
C THR A 111 -8.80 13.02 17.55
N ASN A 112 -9.55 11.96 17.24
CA ASN A 112 -10.65 11.49 18.07
C ASN A 112 -10.13 10.57 19.19
N TYR A 113 -10.45 10.91 20.44
CA TYR A 113 -9.89 10.29 21.65
C TYR A 113 -10.19 8.79 21.79
N ASP A 114 -11.24 8.29 21.15
CA ASP A 114 -11.61 6.87 21.15
C ASP A 114 -10.75 6.00 20.21
N THR A 115 -9.88 6.61 19.40
CA THR A 115 -9.14 5.88 18.35
C THR A 115 -7.84 5.28 18.89
N LYS A 116 -7.89 4.01 19.29
CA LYS A 116 -6.73 3.30 19.90
C LYS A 116 -5.66 2.81 18.90
N ASN A 117 -5.95 2.79 17.60
CA ASN A 117 -5.05 2.26 16.58
C ASN A 117 -5.03 3.15 15.34
N PHE A 118 -4.00 4.01 15.23
CA PHE A 118 -3.74 4.82 14.05
C PHE A 118 -2.76 4.09 13.12
N ARG A 119 -3.15 3.91 11.86
CA ARG A 119 -2.30 3.29 10.84
C ARG A 119 -2.32 4.17 9.60
N VAL A 120 -1.14 4.59 9.18
CA VAL A 120 -0.92 5.48 8.06
C VAL A 120 0.39 5.06 7.39
N PHE A 121 0.52 5.35 6.11
CA PHE A 121 1.79 5.28 5.42
C PHE A 121 2.76 6.30 6.04
N VAL A 122 3.55 5.87 7.03
CA VAL A 122 4.39 6.75 7.88
C VAL A 122 5.36 7.58 7.05
N ALA A 123 6.00 6.98 6.03
CA ALA A 123 6.91 7.71 5.16
C ALA A 123 6.20 8.84 4.39
N LEU A 124 4.98 8.61 3.90
CA LEU A 124 4.20 9.67 3.27
C LEU A 124 3.78 10.75 4.26
N LEU A 125 3.41 10.37 5.49
CA LEU A 125 3.14 11.35 6.54
C LEU A 125 4.37 12.20 6.84
N GLN A 126 5.56 11.59 6.92
CA GLN A 126 6.82 12.31 7.11
C GLN A 126 7.09 13.28 5.96
N LEU A 127 7.01 12.81 4.70
CA LEU A 127 7.18 13.66 3.52
C LEU A 127 6.18 14.82 3.50
N TRP A 128 4.92 14.53 3.83
CA TRP A 128 3.87 15.53 3.90
C TRP A 128 4.13 16.57 5.01
N VAL A 129 4.55 16.12 6.20
CA VAL A 129 4.93 17.01 7.32
C VAL A 129 6.10 17.89 6.92
N TRP A 130 7.11 17.32 6.28
CA TRP A 130 8.25 18.08 5.76
C TRP A 130 7.78 19.12 4.76
N GLU A 131 6.96 18.74 3.78
CA GLU A 131 6.45 19.67 2.78
C GLU A 131 5.69 20.85 3.41
N ARG A 132 4.78 20.59 4.36
CA ARG A 132 3.88 21.58 4.96
C ARG A 132 4.46 22.34 6.16
N ILE A 133 5.43 21.76 6.86
CA ILE A 133 6.05 22.31 8.06
C ILE A 133 7.58 22.28 7.88
N PRO A 134 8.17 23.27 7.17
CA PRO A 134 9.59 23.28 6.85
C PRO A 134 10.52 23.17 8.05
N LYS A 135 10.09 23.65 9.23
CA LYS A 135 10.83 23.56 10.49
C LYS A 135 11.08 22.13 10.98
N LEU A 136 10.27 21.17 10.53
CA LEU A 136 10.40 19.76 10.90
C LEU A 136 11.21 18.94 9.88
N ARG A 137 11.70 19.57 8.80
CA ARG A 137 12.57 18.91 7.83
C ARG A 137 13.92 18.60 8.47
N PRO A 138 14.51 17.41 8.23
CA PRO A 138 15.87 17.13 8.64
C PRO A 138 16.81 18.10 7.92
N THR A 139 17.69 18.75 8.67
CA THR A 139 18.80 19.48 8.08
C THR A 139 19.77 18.46 7.50
N VAL A 140 20.16 18.61 6.23
CA VAL A 140 21.25 17.82 5.65
C VAL A 140 22.52 18.22 6.40
N ILE A 141 22.98 17.37 7.31
CA ILE A 141 24.28 17.57 7.96
C ILE A 141 25.33 17.27 6.89
N PRO A 142 26.20 18.21 6.52
CA PRO A 142 27.27 17.94 5.57
C PRO A 142 28.12 16.75 6.07
N PRO A 143 28.72 15.96 5.18
CA PRO A 143 29.57 14.86 5.58
C PRO A 143 30.62 15.38 6.56
N VAL A 144 30.64 14.75 7.73
CA VAL A 144 31.52 15.11 8.82
C VAL A 144 32.95 14.88 8.36
N ASP A 145 33.76 15.94 8.25
CA ASP A 145 35.20 15.78 8.12
C ASP A 145 35.72 15.20 9.44
N VAL A 146 36.24 13.97 9.37
CA VAL A 146 36.74 13.22 10.54
C VAL A 146 37.98 13.91 11.13
N ALA A 147 38.60 14.84 10.39
CA ALA A 147 39.72 15.64 10.84
C ALA A 147 39.33 16.84 11.72
N GLU A 148 38.05 17.24 11.77
CA GLU A 148 37.62 18.39 12.57
C GLU A 148 37.19 18.00 14.00
N PRO A 149 37.66 18.74 15.03
CA PRO A 149 37.28 18.50 16.41
C PRO A 149 35.77 18.67 16.62
N ILE A 150 35.16 17.74 17.36
CA ILE A 150 33.71 17.71 17.63
C ILE A 150 33.19 19.03 18.22
N GLY A 151 34.04 19.76 18.96
CA GLY A 151 33.69 21.03 19.61
C GLY A 151 33.41 22.21 18.68
N VAL A 152 33.72 22.12 17.39
CA VAL A 152 33.49 23.23 16.42
C VAL A 152 32.07 23.18 15.81
N ARG A 153 31.29 22.12 16.07
CA ARG A 153 30.03 21.82 15.37
C ARG A 153 28.77 22.55 15.88
N TYR A 154 28.89 23.35 16.94
CA TYR A 154 27.76 23.99 17.63
C TYR A 154 27.94 25.49 17.87
N TYR A 155 28.89 26.14 17.19
CA TYR A 155 29.08 27.60 17.20
C TYR A 155 28.54 28.24 15.92
#